data_AF-A0A1H6RRJ8-F1
#
_entry.id   AF-A0A1H6RRJ8-F1
#
_cell.length_a   1.000
_cell.length_b   1.000
_cell.length_c   1.000
_cell.angle_alpha   90.00
_cell.angle_beta   90.00
_cell.angle_gamma   90.00
#
_symmetry.space_group_name_H-M   'P 1'
#
loop_
_entity.id
_entity.type
_entity.pdbx_description
1 polymer ?
#
loop_
_entity_poly.entity_id
_entity_poly.type
_entity_poly.pdbx_seq_one_letter_code
_entity_poly.pdbx_strand_id
1 'polypeptide(L)'
;MIEVGKKYGCLTVLDDGDEYKKTEKYLSYLEELNEKKQELQPFILKRKELIEKDPNLYDKWKECIEQKRMTNDIYSFHVSMCELNREIKRRKTVIDEMETRIEPHYKCQCKCGKLHYYNELTLEKKPKYCIYPVSYANNKRNYSTRAINATYRKLEKYNGIENVFLWEKGSLSAEDFEKWFNSGNREPDEPKDYSLPSDEYCELYNTFKTKQLVEKEQLLIETIAQIPRVNAKNFDVDFSGRQYESLYIEKCVNEHLESEPHFSFTQKHKKCWHNITVYKQYKCKCSLCGKEQLVTCNRFGIYPPTGYGYHAYNGYWSSVYCDCHFISSFQWIVTKLLFENDVPYAVEYSFEDLYGNGGVNQLRFDFAIFNKDGSIKCLIECQGEQHFKPVEEFGGEEQFQSQIKNDSLKRQYVKDHNIKLIEISYKTKKIEQIEEILKKENII
;
A
#
# COMPACT_ATOMS: atom_id res chain seq x y z
N MET A 1 -13.28 41.70 23.85
CA MET A 1 -12.17 42.23 24.66
C MET A 1 -11.85 41.27 25.79
N ILE A 2 -10.72 40.60 25.66
CA ILE A 2 -10.13 39.72 26.67
C ILE A 2 -9.52 40.57 27.78
N GLU A 3 -9.73 40.20 29.04
CA GLU A 3 -9.20 40.95 30.19
C GLU A 3 -8.03 40.20 30.85
N VAL A 4 -6.96 40.95 31.14
CA VAL A 4 -5.78 40.45 31.86
C VAL A 4 -6.19 39.94 33.25
N GLY A 5 -5.70 38.76 33.62
CA GLY A 5 -6.00 38.10 34.90
C GLY A 5 -7.31 37.32 34.92
N LYS A 6 -8.17 37.42 33.90
CA LYS A 6 -9.40 36.61 33.81
C LYS A 6 -9.13 35.20 33.28
N LYS A 7 -10.01 34.28 33.69
CA LYS A 7 -9.95 32.86 33.33
C LYS A 7 -10.93 32.52 32.22
N TYR A 8 -10.41 31.93 31.14
CA TYR A 8 -11.17 31.47 29.99
C TYR A 8 -10.99 29.95 29.86
N GLY A 9 -11.88 29.19 30.51
CA GLY A 9 -11.79 27.73 30.58
C GLY A 9 -10.63 27.26 31.46
N CYS A 10 -9.64 26.59 30.86
CA CYS A 10 -8.42 26.16 31.54
C CYS A 10 -7.27 27.18 31.51
N LEU A 11 -7.43 28.31 30.80
CA LEU A 11 -6.41 29.33 30.60
C LEU A 11 -6.66 30.58 31.45
N THR A 12 -5.60 31.15 32.00
CA THR A 12 -5.59 32.46 32.67
C THR A 12 -4.78 33.43 31.83
N VAL A 13 -5.35 34.56 31.44
CA VAL A 13 -4.69 35.55 30.58
C VAL A 13 -3.69 36.36 31.41
N LEU A 14 -2.46 36.50 30.91
CA LEU A 14 -1.33 37.13 31.60
C LEU A 14 -0.91 38.47 30.98
N ASP A 15 -1.28 38.74 29.74
CA ASP A 15 -1.00 40.01 29.08
C ASP A 15 -2.16 40.46 28.17
N ASP A 16 -1.97 41.61 27.56
CA ASP A 16 -2.89 42.29 26.65
C ASP A 16 -2.74 41.87 25.17
N GLY A 17 -1.88 40.89 24.87
CA GLY A 17 -1.71 40.35 23.52
C GLY A 17 -0.77 41.12 22.59
N ASP A 18 0.10 41.97 23.15
CA ASP A 18 1.01 42.86 22.41
C ASP A 18 2.42 42.26 22.16
N GLU A 19 2.55 40.94 22.02
CA GLU A 19 3.84 40.25 21.96
C GLU A 19 4.76 40.77 20.83
N TYR A 20 4.20 41.02 19.64
CA TYR A 20 4.97 41.51 18.49
C TYR A 20 5.50 42.95 18.67
N LYS A 21 4.79 43.81 19.42
CA LYS A 21 5.19 45.20 19.67
C LYS A 21 6.46 45.31 20.54
N LYS A 22 6.90 44.19 21.12
CA LYS A 22 8.11 44.07 21.95
C LYS A 22 9.28 43.44 21.21
N THR A 23 9.10 43.03 19.95
CA THR A 23 10.19 42.42 19.16
C THR A 23 11.23 43.45 18.77
N GLU A 24 12.51 43.03 18.80
CA GLU A 24 13.66 43.89 18.44
C GLU A 24 13.50 44.50 17.05
N LYS A 25 12.92 43.75 16.10
CA LYS A 25 12.63 44.20 14.74
C LYS A 25 11.54 45.28 14.67
N TYR A 26 10.45 45.16 15.42
CA TYR A 26 9.42 46.21 15.46
C TYR A 26 9.95 47.48 16.13
N LEU A 27 10.70 47.31 17.22
CA LEU A 27 11.36 48.41 17.92
C LEU A 27 12.39 49.12 17.03
N SER A 28 13.19 48.38 16.26
CA SER A 28 14.17 48.97 15.33
C SER A 28 13.49 49.73 14.19
N TYR A 29 12.39 49.20 13.62
CA TYR A 29 11.63 49.92 12.59
C TYR A 29 10.96 51.18 13.14
N LEU A 30 10.49 51.16 14.40
CA LEU A 30 9.96 52.33 15.10
C LEU A 30 11.05 53.38 15.34
N GLU A 31 12.24 52.95 15.76
CA GLU A 31 13.39 53.81 15.99
C GLU A 31 13.85 54.47 14.68
N GLU A 32 14.05 53.70 13.61
CA GLU A 32 14.38 54.20 12.27
C GLU A 32 13.32 55.18 11.75
N LEU A 33 12.02 54.90 11.96
CA LEU A 33 10.95 55.82 11.57
C LEU A 33 11.06 57.15 12.33
N ASN A 34 11.39 57.10 13.62
CA ASN A 34 11.54 58.28 14.46
C ASN A 34 12.79 59.09 14.08
N GLU A 35 13.92 58.44 13.81
CA GLU A 35 15.14 59.07 13.29
C GLU A 35 14.88 59.78 11.96
N LYS A 36 14.22 59.11 10.99
CA LYS A 36 13.89 59.72 9.70
C LYS A 36 12.92 60.90 9.84
N LYS A 37 11.98 60.84 10.78
CA LYS A 37 11.13 61.98 11.13
C LYS A 37 11.90 63.14 11.75
N GLN A 38 12.93 62.85 12.54
CA GLN A 38 13.83 63.86 13.11
C GLN A 38 14.72 64.49 12.03
N GLU A 39 15.29 63.68 11.12
CA GLU A 39 16.03 64.15 9.95
C GLU A 39 15.19 65.08 9.07
N LEU A 40 13.87 64.86 8.99
CA LEU A 40 12.94 65.69 8.21
C LEU A 40 12.65 67.06 8.86
N GLN A 41 12.76 67.19 10.18
CA GLN A 41 12.44 68.44 10.90
C GLN A 41 13.18 69.69 10.37
N PRO A 42 14.51 69.69 10.19
CA PRO A 42 15.23 70.85 9.66
C PRO A 42 14.79 71.20 8.24
N PHE A 43 14.40 70.22 7.41
CA PHE A 43 13.86 70.49 6.07
C PHE A 43 12.49 71.16 6.14
N ILE A 44 11.62 70.72 7.05
CA ILE A 44 10.31 71.37 7.27
C ILE A 44 10.50 72.81 7.72
N LEU A 45 11.42 73.06 8.66
CA LEU A 45 11.69 74.40 9.17
C LEU A 45 12.28 75.31 8.09
N LYS A 46 13.29 74.84 7.36
CA LYS A 46 13.89 75.59 6.24
C LYS A 46 12.89 75.83 5.10
N ARG A 47 12.01 74.88 4.81
CA ARG A 47 10.92 75.07 3.84
C ARG A 47 9.95 76.15 4.31
N LYS A 48 9.58 76.19 5.59
CA LYS A 48 8.73 77.25 6.15
C LYS A 48 9.40 78.62 6.01
N GLU A 49 10.67 78.74 6.38
CA GLU A 49 11.43 79.99 6.23
C GLU A 49 11.53 80.47 4.77
N LEU A 50 11.70 79.55 3.81
CA LEU A 50 11.76 79.89 2.38
C LEU A 50 10.40 80.37 1.85
N ILE A 51 9.30 79.74 2.28
CA ILE A 51 7.94 80.14 1.91
C ILE A 51 7.58 81.50 2.53
N GLU A 52 8.01 81.78 3.75
CA GLU A 52 7.82 83.09 4.38
C GLU A 52 8.57 84.22 3.66
N LYS A 53 9.74 83.92 3.07
CA LYS A 53 10.56 84.89 2.31
C LYS A 53 10.08 85.12 0.88
N ASP A 54 9.54 84.10 0.20
CA ASP A 54 8.92 84.22 -1.13
C ASP A 54 7.61 83.40 -1.16
N PRO A 55 6.44 84.05 -1.01
CA PRO A 55 5.16 83.35 -1.01
C PRO A 55 4.82 82.64 -2.33
N ASN A 56 5.36 83.13 -3.46
CA ASN A 56 5.11 82.59 -4.81
C ASN A 56 6.16 81.53 -5.21
N LEU A 57 6.99 81.08 -4.27
CA LEU A 57 8.07 80.12 -4.49
C LEU A 57 7.58 78.79 -5.07
N TYR A 58 6.37 78.35 -4.70
CA TYR A 58 5.80 77.08 -5.15
C TYR A 58 5.45 77.07 -6.65
N ASP A 59 4.90 78.17 -7.17
CA ASP A 59 4.55 78.27 -8.59
C ASP A 59 5.81 78.35 -9.47
N LYS A 60 6.85 79.06 -9.01
CA LYS A 60 8.17 79.04 -9.64
C LYS A 60 8.80 77.64 -9.64
N TRP A 61 8.65 76.87 -8.56
CA TRP A 61 9.16 75.49 -8.50
C TRP A 61 8.49 74.59 -9.53
N LYS A 62 7.17 74.75 -9.72
CA LYS A 62 6.38 73.97 -10.67
C LYS A 62 6.82 74.22 -12.12
N GLU A 63 7.01 75.49 -12.49
CA GLU A 63 7.53 75.86 -13.83
C GLU A 63 8.97 75.36 -14.06
N CYS A 64 9.85 75.45 -13.06
CA CYS A 64 11.24 75.01 -13.21
C CYS A 64 11.36 73.48 -13.41
N ILE A 65 10.52 72.69 -12.71
CA ILE A 65 10.49 71.23 -12.85
C ILE A 65 10.01 70.82 -14.25
N GLU A 66 8.98 71.49 -14.79
CA GLU A 66 8.43 71.22 -16.13
C GLU A 66 9.43 71.57 -17.25
N GLN A 67 10.22 72.62 -17.07
CA GLN A 67 11.16 73.09 -18.09
C GLN A 67 12.50 72.34 -18.10
N LYS A 68 12.72 71.35 -17.21
CA LYS A 68 13.98 70.57 -17.06
C LYS A 68 15.26 71.43 -17.02
N ARG A 69 15.15 72.69 -16.61
CA ARG A 69 16.29 73.59 -16.41
C ARG A 69 16.70 73.56 -14.95
N MET A 70 17.83 72.90 -14.67
CA MET A 70 18.94 73.38 -13.83
C MET A 70 19.49 72.42 -12.75
N THR A 71 20.81 72.50 -12.64
CA THR A 71 21.65 72.38 -11.44
C THR A 71 21.35 73.54 -10.47
N ASN A 72 20.62 73.31 -9.38
CA ASN A 72 20.45 74.32 -8.34
C ASN A 72 20.24 73.68 -6.96
N ASP A 73 20.89 74.21 -5.90
CA ASP A 73 20.86 73.67 -4.53
C ASP A 73 19.42 73.53 -3.96
N ILE A 74 18.49 74.36 -4.44
CA ILE A 74 17.08 74.34 -4.05
C ILE A 74 16.36 73.10 -4.62
N TYR A 75 16.70 72.69 -5.85
CA TYR A 75 16.14 71.46 -6.43
C TYR A 75 16.66 70.24 -5.68
N SER A 76 17.96 70.20 -5.37
CA SER A 76 18.56 69.15 -4.52
C SER A 76 17.86 69.08 -3.17
N PHE A 77 17.63 70.22 -2.50
CA PHE A 77 16.88 70.28 -1.24
C PHE A 77 15.45 69.73 -1.35
N HIS A 78 14.70 70.11 -2.41
CA HIS A 78 13.33 69.62 -2.62
C HIS A 78 13.29 68.12 -2.91
N VAL A 79 14.22 67.63 -3.74
CA VAL A 79 14.36 66.20 -4.05
C VAL A 79 14.67 65.40 -2.80
N SER A 80 15.66 65.82 -2.00
CA SER A 80 16.00 65.14 -0.73
C SER A 80 14.85 65.14 0.27
N MET A 81 14.11 66.23 0.41
CA MET A 81 12.92 66.27 1.27
C MET A 81 11.79 65.35 0.75
N CYS A 82 11.59 65.28 -0.57
CA CYS A 82 10.61 64.39 -1.18
C CYS A 82 11.00 62.91 -1.06
N GLU A 83 12.29 62.60 -1.18
CA GLU A 83 12.85 61.26 -0.95
C GLU A 83 12.63 60.82 0.50
N LEU A 84 12.99 61.67 1.47
CA LEU A 84 12.81 61.38 2.89
C LEU A 84 11.32 61.18 3.27
N ASN A 85 10.41 61.99 2.71
CA ASN A 85 8.97 61.79 2.89
C ASN A 85 8.46 60.47 2.28
N ARG A 86 9.01 60.06 1.13
CA ARG A 86 8.69 58.75 0.52
C ARG A 86 9.19 57.62 1.40
N GLU A 87 10.39 57.74 1.98
CA GLU A 87 10.94 56.74 2.90
C GLU A 87 10.10 56.62 4.17
N ILE A 88 9.74 57.73 4.82
CA ILE A 88 8.83 57.73 5.99
C ILE A 88 7.51 57.05 5.65
N LYS A 89 6.92 57.38 4.50
CA LYS A 89 5.66 56.77 4.05
C LYS A 89 5.81 55.26 3.88
N ARG A 90 6.89 54.80 3.21
CA ARG A 90 7.19 53.38 3.05
C ARG A 90 7.35 52.67 4.39
N ARG A 91 8.11 53.24 5.33
CA ARG A 91 8.35 52.64 6.65
C ARG A 91 7.08 52.59 7.50
N LYS A 92 6.25 53.63 7.44
CA LYS A 92 4.93 53.62 8.10
C LYS A 92 4.03 52.54 7.52
N THR A 93 3.99 52.39 6.19
CA THR A 93 3.23 51.30 5.55
C THR A 93 3.73 49.92 5.96
N VAL A 94 5.04 49.72 6.11
CA VAL A 94 5.60 48.46 6.62
C VAL A 94 5.12 48.17 8.05
N ILE A 95 5.08 49.17 8.93
CA ILE A 95 4.55 49.01 10.29
C ILE A 95 3.04 48.71 10.27
N ASP A 96 2.26 49.47 9.50
CA ASP A 96 0.81 49.25 9.36
C ASP A 96 0.52 47.85 8.78
N GLU A 97 1.33 47.35 7.83
CA GLU A 97 1.25 45.99 7.29
C GLU A 97 1.62 44.93 8.33
N MET A 98 2.60 45.19 9.20
CA MET A 98 2.94 44.29 10.30
C MET A 98 1.81 44.19 11.32
N GLU A 99 1.18 45.32 11.65
CA GLU A 99 0.07 45.39 12.62
C GLU A 99 -1.23 44.78 12.06
N THR A 100 -1.46 44.86 10.75
CA THR A 100 -2.66 44.28 10.10
C THR A 100 -2.55 42.79 9.79
N ARG A 101 -1.33 42.24 9.70
CA ARG A 101 -1.10 40.81 9.39
C ARG A 101 -1.06 39.90 10.63
N ILE A 102 -1.00 40.45 11.83
CA ILE A 102 -0.82 39.68 13.07
C ILE A 102 -2.02 39.93 13.97
N GLU A 103 -2.91 38.94 14.09
CA GLU A 103 -3.98 38.98 15.10
C GLU A 103 -3.36 38.96 16.50
N PRO A 104 -3.90 39.71 17.49
CA PRO A 104 -3.35 39.76 18.84
C PRO A 104 -3.45 38.38 19.50
N HIS A 105 -2.31 37.89 19.99
CA HIS A 105 -2.21 36.63 20.72
C HIS A 105 -1.90 36.91 22.18
N TYR A 106 -2.80 36.49 23.06
CA TYR A 106 -2.68 36.71 24.49
C TYR A 106 -1.83 35.61 25.12
N LYS A 107 -0.84 36.00 25.92
CA LYS A 107 -0.10 35.08 26.77
C LYS A 107 -1.03 34.54 27.83
N CYS A 108 -1.13 33.22 27.90
CA CYS A 108 -2.06 32.50 28.74
C CYS A 108 -1.32 31.43 29.53
N GLN A 109 -1.58 31.34 30.83
CA GLN A 109 -1.13 30.22 31.66
C GLN A 109 -2.25 29.21 31.82
N CYS A 110 -2.01 27.96 31.42
CA CYS A 110 -2.94 26.87 31.67
C CYS A 110 -2.86 26.43 33.13
N LYS A 111 -3.94 25.81 33.64
CA LYS A 111 -3.93 25.02 34.88
C LYS A 111 -2.78 24.00 34.96
N CYS A 112 -2.29 23.48 33.83
CA CYS A 112 -1.14 22.57 33.81
C CYS A 112 0.22 23.27 33.99
N GLY A 113 0.24 24.59 34.18
CA GLY A 113 1.45 25.40 34.37
C GLY A 113 2.09 25.88 33.07
N LYS A 114 1.72 25.32 31.91
CA LYS A 114 2.27 25.71 30.60
C LYS A 114 1.78 27.09 30.16
N LEU A 115 2.68 27.82 29.52
CA LEU A 115 2.41 29.10 28.87
C LEU A 115 2.08 28.85 27.39
N HIS A 116 1.04 29.52 26.91
CA HIS A 116 0.59 29.46 25.53
C HIS A 116 0.19 30.84 25.05
N TYR A 117 0.24 31.06 23.74
CA TYR A 117 -0.19 32.29 23.11
C TYR A 117 -1.38 31.96 22.21
N TYR A 118 -2.53 32.58 22.47
CA TYR A 118 -3.76 32.28 21.74
C TYR A 118 -4.51 33.53 21.33
N ASN A 119 -5.11 33.48 20.15
CA ASN A 119 -6.01 34.52 19.63
C ASN A 119 -7.32 34.65 20.45
N GLU A 120 -8.02 35.77 20.26
CA GLU A 120 -9.30 36.05 20.96
C GLU A 120 -10.34 34.96 20.69
N LEU A 121 -10.46 34.48 19.44
CA LEU A 121 -11.41 33.46 19.02
C LEU A 121 -11.27 32.17 19.85
N THR A 122 -10.03 31.75 20.13
CA THR A 122 -9.73 30.55 20.91
C THR A 122 -10.15 30.72 22.37
N LEU A 123 -9.91 31.89 22.97
CA LEU A 123 -10.29 32.17 24.36
C LEU A 123 -11.80 32.29 24.55
N GLU A 124 -12.51 32.89 23.60
CA GLU A 124 -13.97 33.01 23.63
C GLU A 124 -14.69 31.65 23.64
N LYS A 125 -14.09 30.63 23.01
CA LYS A 125 -14.61 29.25 23.03
C LYS A 125 -14.47 28.56 24.39
N LYS A 126 -13.87 29.21 25.39
CA LYS A 126 -13.67 28.69 26.77
C LYS A 126 -13.04 27.29 26.76
N PRO A 127 -11.80 27.16 26.28
CA PRO A 127 -11.19 25.86 26.03
C PRO A 127 -11.05 25.06 27.31
N LYS A 128 -11.53 23.80 27.28
CA LYS A 128 -11.41 22.86 28.41
C LYS A 128 -9.98 22.39 28.63
N TYR A 129 -9.18 22.36 27.58
CA TYR A 129 -7.80 21.88 27.54
C TYR A 129 -6.91 22.93 26.84
N CYS A 130 -5.67 23.11 27.29
CA CYS A 130 -4.74 24.02 26.62
C CYS A 130 -4.41 23.54 25.21
N ILE A 131 -4.41 22.23 24.96
CA ILE A 131 -4.28 21.66 23.62
C ILE A 131 -5.34 20.57 23.47
N TYR A 132 -6.02 20.54 22.33
CA TYR A 132 -7.11 19.63 22.04
C TYR A 132 -6.89 18.92 20.69
N PRO A 133 -6.32 17.71 20.69
CA PRO A 133 -6.08 16.97 19.46
C PRO A 133 -7.38 16.40 18.89
N VAL A 134 -7.62 16.64 17.59
CA VAL A 134 -8.81 16.21 16.87
C VAL A 134 -8.41 15.47 15.58
N SER A 135 -8.67 14.17 15.56
CA SER A 135 -8.47 13.37 14.35
C SER A 135 -9.58 13.58 13.30
N TYR A 136 -9.20 13.65 12.03
CA TYR A 136 -10.11 13.58 10.88
C TYR A 136 -9.69 12.48 9.90
N ALA A 137 -10.64 12.03 9.08
CA ALA A 137 -10.42 10.92 8.16
C ALA A 137 -9.65 11.38 6.91
N ASN A 138 -8.71 10.57 6.45
CA ASN A 138 -8.11 10.74 5.13
C ASN A 138 -9.14 10.37 4.06
N ASN A 139 -9.62 11.37 3.32
CA ASN A 139 -10.59 11.16 2.26
C ASN A 139 -9.99 11.16 0.85
N LYS A 140 -8.66 11.17 0.71
CA LYS A 140 -7.99 11.18 -0.61
C LYS A 140 -8.37 9.97 -1.48
N ARG A 141 -8.81 8.87 -0.86
CA ARG A 141 -9.28 7.65 -1.54
C ARG A 141 -10.72 7.26 -1.19
N ASN A 142 -11.47 8.16 -0.55
CA ASN A 142 -12.80 7.86 -0.03
C ASN A 142 -13.87 8.59 -0.87
N TYR A 143 -14.60 7.85 -1.70
CA TYR A 143 -15.61 8.39 -2.62
C TYR A 143 -16.98 8.67 -1.96
N SER A 144 -17.09 8.48 -0.64
CA SER A 144 -18.34 8.74 0.08
C SER A 144 -18.53 10.23 0.34
N THR A 145 -19.51 10.84 -0.35
CA THR A 145 -19.94 12.23 -0.11
C THR A 145 -20.29 12.47 1.37
N ARG A 146 -20.82 11.46 2.06
CA ARG A 146 -21.11 11.54 3.50
C ARG A 146 -19.84 11.65 4.35
N ALA A 147 -18.79 10.90 4.02
CA ALA A 147 -17.51 10.94 4.73
C ALA A 147 -16.75 12.26 4.47
N ILE A 148 -16.80 12.73 3.21
CA ILE A 148 -16.24 14.02 2.79
C ILE A 148 -16.95 15.15 3.55
N ASN A 149 -18.28 15.20 3.53
CA ASN A 149 -19.06 16.22 4.23
C ASN A 149 -18.86 16.17 5.76
N ALA A 150 -18.71 14.98 6.35
CA ALA A 150 -18.43 14.85 7.78
C ALA A 150 -17.04 15.39 8.14
N THR A 151 -16.05 15.22 7.25
CA THR A 151 -14.70 15.75 7.43
C THR A 151 -14.67 17.26 7.25
N TYR A 152 -15.30 17.77 6.19
CA TYR A 152 -15.48 19.19 5.94
C TYR A 152 -16.12 19.92 7.14
N ARG A 153 -17.28 19.43 7.63
CA ARG A 153 -17.95 19.98 8.82
C ARG A 153 -17.07 19.93 10.06
N LYS A 154 -16.21 18.92 10.19
CA LYS A 154 -15.28 18.79 11.32
C LYS A 154 -14.16 19.82 11.21
N LEU A 155 -13.54 20.00 10.04
CA LEU A 155 -12.51 21.00 9.82
C LEU A 155 -13.07 22.41 10.06
N GLU A 156 -14.24 22.71 9.51
CA GLU A 156 -14.87 24.02 9.66
C GLU A 156 -15.31 24.32 11.09
N LYS A 157 -15.75 23.31 11.85
CA LYS A 157 -16.07 23.45 13.28
C LYS A 157 -14.89 23.94 14.12
N TYR A 158 -13.66 23.61 13.74
CA TYR A 158 -12.44 23.93 14.48
C TYR A 158 -11.56 24.97 13.78
N ASN A 159 -12.06 25.57 12.70
CA ASN A 159 -11.32 26.57 11.93
C ASN A 159 -11.00 27.80 12.80
N GLY A 160 -9.75 28.26 12.76
CA GLY A 160 -9.27 29.41 13.54
C GLY A 160 -9.11 29.17 15.05
N ILE A 161 -9.41 27.97 15.56
CA ILE A 161 -9.23 27.64 16.97
C ILE A 161 -7.83 27.03 17.17
N GLU A 162 -6.90 27.84 17.66
CA GLU A 162 -5.47 27.51 17.75
C GLU A 162 -5.13 26.46 18.80
N ASN A 163 -5.97 26.33 19.84
CA ASN A 163 -5.80 25.27 20.81
C ASN A 163 -6.22 23.89 20.26
N VAL A 164 -6.71 23.78 19.02
CA VAL A 164 -7.16 22.52 18.39
C VAL A 164 -6.13 22.04 17.37
N PHE A 165 -5.55 20.86 17.62
CA PHE A 165 -4.63 20.24 16.68
C PHE A 165 -5.35 19.23 15.79
N LEU A 166 -5.58 19.60 14.53
CA LEU A 166 -6.22 18.72 13.55
C LEU A 166 -5.18 17.77 12.92
N TRP A 167 -5.36 16.46 13.07
CA TRP A 167 -4.51 15.47 12.41
C TRP A 167 -5.30 14.62 11.41
N GLU A 168 -4.69 14.30 10.28
CA GLU A 168 -5.21 13.33 9.31
C GLU A 168 -4.85 11.91 9.73
N LYS A 169 -5.83 10.99 9.71
CA LYS A 169 -5.56 9.57 9.98
C LYS A 169 -4.80 8.92 8.82
N GLY A 170 -3.58 8.44 9.09
CA GLY A 170 -2.78 7.62 8.16
C GLY A 170 -1.61 8.35 7.46
N SER A 171 -1.13 9.48 8.00
CA SER A 171 -0.16 10.36 7.33
C SER A 171 1.27 10.31 7.92
N LEU A 172 1.73 9.16 8.39
CA LEU A 172 3.15 8.93 8.66
C LEU A 172 3.57 7.66 7.91
N SER A 173 4.42 7.82 6.90
CA SER A 173 5.13 6.67 6.33
C SER A 173 6.39 6.39 7.18
N ALA A 174 6.81 5.12 7.23
CA ALA A 174 8.06 4.74 7.88
C ALA A 174 9.29 5.43 7.23
N GLU A 175 9.19 5.81 5.96
CA GLU A 175 10.22 6.54 5.23
C GLU A 175 10.36 8.00 5.68
N ASP A 176 9.28 8.63 6.15
CA ASP A 176 9.31 9.98 6.74
C ASP A 176 10.06 9.97 8.08
N PHE A 177 10.01 8.84 8.80
CA PHE A 177 10.72 8.61 10.05
C PHE A 177 12.21 8.29 9.83
N GLU A 178 12.54 7.46 8.84
CA GLU A 178 13.93 7.13 8.50
C GLU A 178 14.72 8.30 7.89
N LYS A 179 14.09 9.16 7.08
CA LYS A 179 14.74 10.37 6.54
C LYS A 179 15.14 11.34 7.63
N TRP A 180 14.35 11.45 8.68
CA TRP A 180 14.68 12.24 9.86
C TRP A 180 15.85 11.61 10.63
N PHE A 181 15.78 10.30 10.91
CA PHE A 181 16.80 9.53 11.63
C PHE A 181 18.18 9.54 10.95
N ASN A 182 18.23 9.45 9.62
CA ASN A 182 19.47 9.35 8.84
C ASN A 182 20.12 10.71 8.51
N SER A 183 19.50 11.84 8.86
CA SER A 183 20.04 13.19 8.58
C SER A 183 21.07 13.69 9.60
N GLY A 184 21.41 12.88 10.60
CA GLY A 184 22.54 13.15 11.51
C GLY A 184 22.37 14.42 12.37
N ASN A 185 21.13 14.77 12.72
CA ASN A 185 20.80 15.90 13.61
C ASN A 185 21.31 17.28 13.12
N ARG A 186 21.15 17.62 11.83
CA ARG A 186 21.18 19.05 11.43
C ARG A 186 19.78 19.65 11.52
N GLU A 187 19.67 20.76 12.24
CA GLU A 187 18.43 21.51 12.42
C GLU A 187 17.84 21.97 11.07
N PRO A 188 16.52 21.86 10.86
CA PRO A 188 15.79 22.77 9.98
C PRO A 188 15.74 24.16 10.64
N ASP A 189 16.12 25.19 9.90
CA ASP A 189 16.41 26.56 10.38
C ASP A 189 15.25 27.39 11.01
N GLU A 190 14.14 26.79 11.50
CA GLU A 190 13.10 27.56 12.21
C GLU A 190 12.40 26.80 13.36
N PRO A 191 12.09 27.47 14.50
CA PRO A 191 11.56 26.82 15.68
C PRO A 191 10.06 26.49 15.49
N LYS A 192 9.74 25.20 15.39
CA LYS A 192 8.37 24.71 15.57
C LYS A 192 8.16 24.38 17.04
N ASP A 193 7.24 25.09 17.69
CA ASP A 193 6.75 24.77 19.03
C ASP A 193 6.03 23.41 18.99
N TYR A 194 6.75 22.37 19.39
CA TYR A 194 6.24 21.02 19.60
C TYR A 194 5.87 20.84 21.06
N SER A 195 4.77 21.45 21.50
CA SER A 195 4.16 21.06 22.77
C SER A 195 3.58 19.64 22.64
N LEU A 196 4.47 18.65 22.85
CA LEU A 196 4.18 17.22 22.94
C LEU A 196 3.18 16.93 24.09
N PRO A 197 2.38 15.86 23.98
CA PRO A 197 1.63 15.36 25.13
C PRO A 197 2.61 15.00 26.25
N SER A 198 2.28 15.31 27.50
CA SER A 198 3.12 14.89 28.64
C SER A 198 3.27 13.37 28.66
N ASP A 199 4.35 12.87 29.28
CA ASP A 199 4.58 11.43 29.45
C ASP A 199 3.35 10.73 30.07
N GLU A 200 2.66 11.39 31.02
CA GLU A 200 1.39 10.93 31.59
C GLU A 200 0.25 10.80 30.57
N TYR A 201 0.12 11.70 29.58
CA TYR A 201 -0.93 11.61 28.56
C TYR A 201 -0.68 10.45 27.59
N CYS A 202 0.57 10.28 27.16
CA CYS A 202 0.96 9.17 26.28
C CYS A 202 0.74 7.84 26.99
N GLU A 203 1.14 7.71 28.26
CA GLU A 203 0.90 6.50 29.05
C GLU A 203 -0.58 6.21 29.28
N LEU A 204 -1.39 7.22 29.65
CA LEU A 204 -2.84 7.03 29.85
C LEU A 204 -3.56 6.71 28.53
N TYR A 205 -3.17 7.36 27.43
CA TYR A 205 -3.74 7.08 26.10
C TYR A 205 -3.33 5.69 25.60
N ASN A 206 -2.06 5.31 25.77
CA ASN A 206 -1.57 3.98 25.44
C ASN A 206 -2.25 2.93 26.30
N THR A 207 -2.41 3.15 27.62
CA THR A 207 -3.14 2.25 28.52
C THR A 207 -4.59 2.08 28.08
N PHE A 208 -5.29 3.19 27.78
CA PHE A 208 -6.65 3.16 27.25
C PHE A 208 -6.74 2.43 25.90
N LYS A 209 -5.78 2.67 24.99
CA LYS A 209 -5.74 2.02 23.68
C LYS A 209 -5.42 0.54 23.76
N THR A 210 -4.45 0.16 24.58
CA THR A 210 -4.13 -1.23 24.89
C THR A 210 -5.35 -1.94 25.45
N LYS A 211 -6.06 -1.34 26.41
CA LYS A 211 -7.33 -1.88 26.92
C LYS A 211 -8.37 -2.07 25.80
N GLN A 212 -8.56 -1.07 24.93
CA GLN A 212 -9.48 -1.20 23.78
C GLN A 212 -9.06 -2.28 22.78
N LEU A 213 -7.76 -2.47 22.57
CA LEU A 213 -7.24 -3.50 21.67
C LEU A 213 -7.47 -4.89 22.28
N VAL A 214 -7.18 -5.07 23.57
CA VAL A 214 -7.45 -6.30 24.31
C VAL A 214 -8.94 -6.64 24.31
N GLU A 215 -9.82 -5.67 24.58
CA GLU A 215 -11.27 -5.86 24.54
C GLU A 215 -11.75 -6.28 23.14
N LYS A 216 -11.18 -5.69 22.08
CA LYS A 216 -11.51 -6.07 20.70
C LYS A 216 -10.98 -7.44 20.32
N GLU A 217 -9.79 -7.79 20.79
CA GLU A 217 -9.16 -9.08 20.56
C GLU A 217 -9.94 -10.18 21.29
N GLN A 218 -10.33 -9.95 22.54
CA GLN A 218 -11.21 -10.85 23.30
C GLN A 218 -12.55 -11.05 22.58
N LEU A 219 -13.21 -9.97 22.18
CA LEU A 219 -14.47 -10.04 21.42
C LEU A 219 -14.29 -10.80 20.11
N LEU A 220 -13.17 -10.61 19.41
CA LEU A 220 -12.85 -11.33 18.17
C LEU A 220 -12.64 -12.82 18.43
N ILE A 221 -11.88 -13.19 19.48
CA ILE A 221 -11.66 -14.58 19.88
C ILE A 221 -12.99 -15.26 20.22
N GLU A 222 -13.83 -14.62 21.04
CA GLU A 222 -15.16 -15.12 21.39
C GLU A 222 -16.03 -15.29 20.14
N THR A 223 -15.97 -14.31 19.23
CA THR A 223 -16.71 -14.38 17.96
C THR A 223 -16.22 -15.53 17.10
N ILE A 224 -14.90 -15.70 16.95
CA ILE A 224 -14.29 -16.79 16.18
C ILE A 224 -14.64 -18.15 16.78
N ALA A 225 -14.67 -18.28 18.11
CA ALA A 225 -15.02 -19.51 18.80
C ALA A 225 -16.47 -19.96 18.51
N GLN A 226 -17.38 -19.01 18.24
CA GLN A 226 -18.77 -19.29 17.89
C GLN A 226 -18.99 -19.64 16.41
N ILE A 227 -18.01 -19.41 15.53
CA ILE A 227 -18.13 -19.73 14.11
C ILE A 227 -18.15 -21.26 13.93
N PRO A 228 -19.11 -21.83 13.19
CA PRO A 228 -19.15 -23.28 12.98
C PRO A 228 -17.97 -23.75 12.11
N ARG A 229 -17.39 -24.89 12.49
CA ARG A 229 -16.35 -25.59 11.72
C ARG A 229 -17.00 -26.58 10.77
N VAL A 230 -16.60 -26.53 9.50
CA VAL A 230 -17.10 -27.42 8.44
C VAL A 230 -15.92 -28.10 7.75
N ASN A 231 -15.99 -29.41 7.61
CA ASN A 231 -14.95 -30.18 6.94
C ASN A 231 -14.87 -29.82 5.46
N ALA A 232 -13.64 -29.70 4.95
CA ALA A 232 -13.40 -29.41 3.56
C ALA A 232 -13.78 -30.59 2.63
N LYS A 233 -13.81 -30.33 1.33
CA LYS A 233 -13.94 -31.40 0.33
C LYS A 233 -12.80 -32.41 0.49
N ASN A 234 -13.13 -33.70 0.36
CA ASN A 234 -12.23 -34.85 0.53
C ASN A 234 -11.60 -34.98 1.94
N PHE A 235 -12.19 -34.40 2.98
CA PHE A 235 -11.66 -34.51 4.35
C PHE A 235 -11.65 -35.96 4.87
N ASP A 236 -12.66 -36.74 4.51
CA ASP A 236 -12.81 -38.14 4.95
C ASP A 236 -11.94 -39.11 4.15
N VAL A 237 -11.28 -38.65 3.08
CA VAL A 237 -10.41 -39.48 2.24
C VAL A 237 -8.97 -39.38 2.76
N ASP A 238 -8.34 -40.53 3.02
CA ASP A 238 -6.91 -40.61 3.26
C ASP A 238 -6.15 -40.80 1.94
N PHE A 239 -5.27 -39.84 1.67
CA PHE A 239 -4.44 -39.81 0.47
C PHE A 239 -3.02 -40.31 0.73
N SER A 240 -2.66 -40.61 1.99
CA SER A 240 -1.32 -41.05 2.37
C SER A 240 -0.91 -42.33 1.63
N GLY A 241 0.32 -42.38 1.14
CA GLY A 241 0.88 -43.50 0.40
C GLY A 241 0.43 -43.59 -1.07
N ARG A 242 -0.46 -42.71 -1.53
CA ARG A 242 -0.91 -42.68 -2.94
C ARG A 242 -0.01 -41.79 -3.80
N GLN A 243 0.01 -42.08 -5.09
CA GLN A 243 0.67 -41.27 -6.08
C GLN A 243 -0.33 -40.39 -6.84
N TYR A 244 -0.12 -39.08 -6.77
CA TYR A 244 -0.90 -38.09 -7.48
C TYR A 244 -0.04 -37.44 -8.56
N GLU A 245 -0.14 -37.91 -9.79
CA GLU A 245 0.71 -37.50 -10.90
C GLU A 245 2.19 -37.84 -10.58
N SER A 246 3.07 -36.85 -10.47
CA SER A 246 4.48 -36.98 -10.05
C SER A 246 4.65 -36.89 -8.53
N LEU A 247 3.59 -36.53 -7.80
CA LEU A 247 3.66 -36.27 -6.38
C LEU A 247 3.32 -37.53 -5.60
N TYR A 248 4.30 -38.04 -4.88
CA TYR A 248 4.07 -39.06 -3.87
C TYR A 248 3.59 -38.40 -2.57
N ILE A 249 2.43 -38.81 -2.07
CA ILE A 249 1.83 -38.26 -0.87
C ILE A 249 2.38 -39.04 0.33
N GLU A 250 3.39 -38.50 1.01
CA GLU A 250 4.12 -39.21 2.06
C GLU A 250 3.25 -39.50 3.28
N LYS A 251 2.67 -38.44 3.85
CA LYS A 251 1.85 -38.53 5.07
C LYS A 251 1.01 -37.27 5.29
N CYS A 252 -0.06 -37.42 6.05
CA CYS A 252 -0.75 -36.30 6.68
C CYS A 252 0.15 -35.65 7.75
N VAL A 253 0.35 -34.34 7.68
CA VAL A 253 1.12 -33.56 8.67
C VAL A 253 0.24 -32.76 9.62
N ASN A 254 -1.00 -32.45 9.21
CA ASN A 254 -1.96 -31.73 10.03
C ASN A 254 -3.39 -32.20 9.70
N GLU A 255 -4.09 -32.74 10.68
CA GLU A 255 -5.45 -33.27 10.52
C GLU A 255 -6.55 -32.21 10.74
N HIS A 256 -6.17 -31.04 11.27
CA HIS A 256 -7.10 -30.01 11.74
C HIS A 256 -6.62 -28.61 11.38
N LEU A 257 -6.24 -28.39 10.12
CA LEU A 257 -5.85 -27.07 9.65
C LEU A 257 -7.10 -26.22 9.41
N GLU A 258 -7.30 -25.17 10.20
CA GLU A 258 -8.43 -24.24 10.04
C GLU A 258 -8.13 -23.15 8.99
N SER A 259 -9.12 -22.79 8.18
CA SER A 259 -9.08 -21.59 7.32
C SER A 259 -9.05 -20.31 8.14
N GLU A 260 -8.43 -19.25 7.63
CA GLU A 260 -8.53 -17.93 8.26
C GLU A 260 -10.00 -17.45 8.33
N PRO A 261 -10.46 -16.95 9.49
CA PRO A 261 -11.81 -16.41 9.64
C PRO A 261 -12.02 -15.21 8.72
N HIS A 262 -13.01 -15.29 7.84
CA HIS A 262 -13.36 -14.19 6.95
C HIS A 262 -14.84 -13.84 7.05
N PHE A 263 -15.17 -12.56 6.89
CA PHE A 263 -16.52 -12.04 7.00
C PHE A 263 -16.88 -11.21 5.77
N SER A 264 -18.18 -11.15 5.47
CA SER A 264 -18.75 -10.24 4.50
C SER A 264 -19.65 -9.23 5.23
N PHE A 265 -20.00 -8.14 4.53
CA PHE A 265 -21.00 -7.20 5.01
C PHE A 265 -22.32 -7.45 4.30
N THR A 266 -23.40 -7.51 5.06
CA THR A 266 -24.76 -7.50 4.50
C THR A 266 -25.08 -6.13 3.89
N GLN A 267 -26.14 -6.06 3.09
CA GLN A 267 -26.66 -4.79 2.55
C GLN A 267 -27.00 -3.76 3.65
N LYS A 268 -27.25 -4.22 4.90
CA LYS A 268 -27.47 -3.36 6.08
C LYS A 268 -26.17 -3.01 6.83
N HIS A 269 -25.00 -3.22 6.22
CA HIS A 269 -23.66 -3.03 6.81
C HIS A 269 -23.40 -3.80 8.12
N LYS A 270 -24.12 -4.91 8.36
CA LYS A 270 -23.82 -5.83 9.47
C LYS A 270 -22.78 -6.85 9.03
N LYS A 271 -21.77 -7.10 9.88
CA LYS A 271 -20.77 -8.16 9.68
C LYS A 271 -21.42 -9.53 9.77
N CYS A 272 -21.20 -10.37 8.76
CA CYS A 272 -21.59 -11.77 8.74
C CYS A 272 -20.34 -12.62 8.53
N TRP A 273 -20.02 -13.46 9.50
CA TRP A 273 -18.91 -14.38 9.44
C TRP A 273 -19.28 -15.62 8.63
N HIS A 274 -18.36 -16.09 7.79
CA HIS A 274 -18.52 -17.36 7.09
C HIS A 274 -17.97 -18.51 7.95
N ASN A 275 -18.39 -19.73 7.65
CA ASN A 275 -17.94 -20.93 8.35
C ASN A 275 -16.41 -21.11 8.21
N ILE A 276 -15.76 -21.59 9.28
CA ILE A 276 -14.35 -21.96 9.24
C ILE A 276 -14.25 -23.34 8.59
N THR A 277 -13.44 -23.44 7.55
CA THR A 277 -13.22 -24.71 6.85
C THR A 277 -12.04 -25.46 7.48
N VAL A 278 -12.23 -26.73 7.81
CA VAL A 278 -11.19 -27.60 8.38
C VAL A 278 -10.61 -28.49 7.28
N TYR A 279 -9.29 -28.45 7.10
CA TYR A 279 -8.55 -29.20 6.10
C TYR A 279 -7.62 -30.24 6.76
N LYS A 280 -7.40 -31.36 6.05
CA LYS A 280 -6.20 -32.17 6.24
C LYS A 280 -5.09 -31.66 5.33
N GLN A 281 -3.88 -31.49 5.85
CA GLN A 281 -2.71 -31.07 5.10
C GLN A 281 -1.74 -32.23 4.97
N TYR A 282 -1.30 -32.50 3.75
CA TYR A 282 -0.41 -33.60 3.40
C TYR A 282 0.94 -33.05 2.94
N LYS A 283 2.00 -33.78 3.28
CA LYS A 283 3.33 -33.56 2.72
C LYS A 283 3.49 -34.42 1.47
N CYS A 284 3.73 -33.77 0.34
CA CYS A 284 3.92 -34.40 -0.94
C CYS A 284 5.35 -34.19 -1.42
N LYS A 285 5.94 -35.18 -2.06
CA LYS A 285 7.28 -35.11 -2.65
C LYS A 285 7.23 -35.50 -4.12
N CYS A 286 7.78 -34.67 -4.99
CA CYS A 286 7.88 -34.97 -6.41
C CYS A 286 8.91 -36.08 -6.65
N SER A 287 8.53 -37.13 -7.38
CA SER A 287 9.42 -38.24 -7.75
C SER A 287 10.49 -37.82 -8.77
N LEU A 288 10.22 -36.79 -9.58
CA LEU A 288 11.13 -36.35 -10.64
C LEU A 288 12.22 -35.39 -10.13
N CYS A 289 11.83 -34.34 -9.39
CA CYS A 289 12.78 -33.31 -8.92
C CYS A 289 13.09 -33.38 -7.42
N GLY A 290 12.38 -34.21 -6.65
CA GLY A 290 12.56 -34.33 -5.20
C GLY A 290 12.00 -33.15 -4.39
N LYS A 291 11.42 -32.12 -5.01
CA LYS A 291 10.81 -30.98 -4.31
C LYS A 291 9.66 -31.45 -3.40
N GLU A 292 9.62 -30.91 -2.19
CA GLU A 292 8.56 -31.15 -1.22
C GLU A 292 7.55 -29.99 -1.24
N GLN A 293 6.27 -30.30 -1.10
CA GLN A 293 5.20 -29.29 -1.00
C GLN A 293 4.10 -29.74 -0.04
N LEU A 294 3.44 -28.76 0.61
CA LEU A 294 2.31 -29.00 1.49
C LEU A 294 1.00 -28.72 0.75
N VAL A 295 0.10 -29.71 0.73
CA VAL A 295 -1.14 -29.64 -0.03
C VAL A 295 -2.33 -29.98 0.86
N THR A 296 -3.40 -29.19 0.79
CA THR A 296 -4.64 -29.40 1.54
C THR A 296 -5.60 -30.34 0.81
N CYS A 297 -6.38 -31.13 1.55
CA CYS A 297 -7.25 -32.19 1.03
C CYS A 297 -8.24 -31.72 -0.06
N ASN A 298 -8.71 -30.48 0.03
CA ASN A 298 -9.66 -29.88 -0.91
C ASN A 298 -9.05 -29.59 -2.30
N ARG A 299 -7.73 -29.51 -2.39
CA ARG A 299 -7.02 -29.21 -3.64
C ARG A 299 -6.82 -30.44 -4.51
N PHE A 300 -6.84 -31.63 -3.91
CA PHE A 300 -6.78 -32.88 -4.67
C PHE A 300 -8.07 -33.05 -5.48
N GLY A 301 -7.91 -33.04 -6.79
CA GLY A 301 -9.00 -33.25 -7.72
C GLY A 301 -8.56 -32.95 -9.14
N ILE A 302 -8.97 -33.81 -10.06
CA ILE A 302 -8.74 -33.61 -11.49
C ILE A 302 -10.10 -33.24 -12.09
N TYR A 303 -10.18 -32.00 -12.58
CA TYR A 303 -11.44 -31.35 -12.92
C TYR A 303 -11.62 -31.26 -14.44
N PRO A 304 -12.84 -31.49 -14.94
CA PRO A 304 -13.19 -31.17 -16.31
C PRO A 304 -13.20 -29.64 -16.52
N PRO A 305 -13.14 -29.16 -17.77
CA PRO A 305 -13.17 -27.72 -18.03
C PRO A 305 -14.51 -27.11 -17.60
N THR A 306 -14.48 -25.94 -16.96
CA THR A 306 -15.68 -25.15 -16.66
C THR A 306 -16.11 -24.35 -17.89
N GLY A 307 -17.41 -24.20 -18.14
CA GLY A 307 -18.00 -23.63 -19.36
C GLY A 307 -17.64 -22.17 -19.72
N TYR A 308 -16.84 -21.46 -18.91
CA TYR A 308 -16.45 -20.07 -19.17
C TYR A 308 -14.92 -19.78 -19.10
N GLY A 309 -14.06 -20.82 -19.05
CA GLY A 309 -12.63 -20.82 -19.43
C GLY A 309 -11.61 -19.87 -18.75
N TYR A 310 -10.32 -20.24 -18.87
CA TYR A 310 -9.17 -19.31 -19.05
C TYR A 310 -8.07 -19.99 -19.93
N HIS A 311 -8.47 -20.52 -21.10
CA HIS A 311 -7.63 -20.92 -22.26
C HIS A 311 -7.50 -22.41 -22.67
N ALA A 312 -8.23 -23.37 -22.11
CA ALA A 312 -8.27 -24.74 -22.67
C ALA A 312 -9.59 -25.03 -23.40
N TYR A 313 -9.54 -25.06 -24.74
CA TYR A 313 -10.53 -25.74 -25.56
C TYR A 313 -10.33 -27.25 -25.34
N ASN A 314 -11.17 -27.89 -24.51
CA ASN A 314 -11.25 -29.36 -24.29
C ASN A 314 -10.17 -30.06 -23.42
N GLY A 315 -9.81 -29.55 -22.23
CA GLY A 315 -8.78 -30.17 -21.37
C GLY A 315 -9.10 -30.36 -19.88
N TYR A 316 -8.63 -31.46 -19.28
CA TYR A 316 -8.62 -31.70 -17.82
C TYR A 316 -7.41 -31.04 -17.15
N TRP A 317 -7.54 -30.70 -15.87
CA TRP A 317 -6.47 -30.05 -15.09
C TRP A 317 -6.60 -30.35 -13.59
N SER A 318 -5.52 -30.10 -12.84
CA SER A 318 -5.50 -30.13 -11.37
C SER A 318 -4.88 -28.86 -10.79
N SER A 319 -5.32 -28.49 -9.59
CA SER A 319 -4.70 -27.40 -8.82
C SER A 319 -3.41 -27.81 -8.10
N VAL A 320 -3.07 -29.10 -8.14
CA VAL A 320 -1.95 -29.73 -7.46
C VAL A 320 -1.07 -30.38 -8.52
N TYR A 321 0.13 -29.84 -8.71
CA TYR A 321 1.13 -30.36 -9.64
C TYR A 321 2.53 -29.89 -9.22
N CYS A 322 3.57 -30.46 -9.82
CA CYS A 322 4.93 -29.94 -9.68
C CYS A 322 5.27 -29.06 -10.88
N ASP A 323 5.92 -27.92 -10.63
CA ASP A 323 6.35 -26.97 -11.65
C ASP A 323 7.61 -27.40 -12.44
N CYS A 324 8.18 -28.57 -12.13
CA CYS A 324 9.41 -29.05 -12.76
C CYS A 324 9.20 -29.64 -14.16
N HIS A 325 7.96 -29.99 -14.51
CA HIS A 325 7.60 -30.57 -15.80
C HIS A 325 6.21 -30.08 -16.21
N PHE A 326 5.98 -30.06 -17.52
CA PHE A 326 4.71 -29.63 -18.08
C PHE A 326 3.77 -30.83 -18.18
N ILE A 327 2.51 -30.65 -17.76
CA ILE A 327 1.50 -31.70 -17.81
C ILE A 327 0.41 -31.26 -18.78
N SER A 328 0.27 -32.02 -19.86
CA SER A 328 -0.76 -31.80 -20.86
C SER A 328 -2.14 -32.18 -20.33
N SER A 329 -3.17 -31.56 -20.89
CA SER A 329 -4.57 -31.92 -20.59
C SER A 329 -4.92 -33.38 -20.87
N PHE A 330 -4.17 -34.06 -21.75
CA PHE A 330 -4.38 -35.46 -22.08
C PHE A 330 -3.78 -36.37 -21.00
N GLN A 331 -2.54 -36.08 -20.56
CA GLN A 331 -1.93 -36.76 -19.41
C GLN A 331 -2.81 -36.65 -18.16
N TRP A 332 -3.44 -35.50 -17.90
CA TRP A 332 -4.39 -35.37 -16.78
C TRP A 332 -5.57 -36.36 -16.82
N ILE A 333 -6.06 -36.72 -18.01
CA ILE A 333 -7.16 -37.69 -18.14
C ILE A 333 -6.68 -39.07 -17.72
N VAL A 334 -5.50 -39.48 -18.19
CA VAL A 334 -4.91 -40.78 -17.84
C VAL A 334 -4.59 -40.81 -16.35
N THR A 335 -3.96 -39.76 -15.80
CA THR A 335 -3.70 -39.61 -14.36
C THR A 335 -4.96 -39.76 -13.53
N LYS A 336 -6.08 -39.19 -13.96
CA LYS A 336 -7.38 -39.32 -13.28
C LYS A 336 -7.82 -40.78 -13.19
N LEU A 337 -7.81 -41.50 -14.31
CA LEU A 337 -8.22 -42.90 -14.35
C LEU A 337 -7.28 -43.79 -13.53
N LEU A 338 -5.97 -43.57 -13.63
CA LEU A 338 -4.98 -44.33 -12.85
C LEU A 338 -5.13 -44.07 -11.34
N PHE A 339 -5.33 -42.82 -10.94
CA PHE A 339 -5.47 -42.43 -9.54
C PHE A 339 -6.78 -42.94 -8.92
N GLU A 340 -7.90 -42.85 -9.65
CA GLU A 340 -9.21 -43.32 -9.17
C GLU A 340 -9.28 -44.84 -9.05
N ASN A 341 -8.50 -45.59 -9.84
CA ASN A 341 -8.41 -47.05 -9.79
C ASN A 341 -7.22 -47.58 -8.96
N ASP A 342 -6.49 -46.72 -8.24
CA ASP A 342 -5.36 -47.09 -7.37
C ASP A 342 -4.26 -47.92 -8.09
N VAL A 343 -4.00 -47.59 -9.35
CA VAL A 343 -2.96 -48.25 -10.14
C VAL A 343 -1.59 -47.67 -9.79
N PRO A 344 -0.54 -48.47 -9.55
CA PRO A 344 0.82 -47.97 -9.39
C PRO A 344 1.43 -47.61 -10.76
N TYR A 345 1.88 -46.36 -10.90
CA TYR A 345 2.50 -45.85 -12.13
C TYR A 345 3.67 -44.91 -11.82
N ALA A 346 4.52 -44.62 -12.78
CA ALA A 346 5.45 -43.48 -12.75
C ALA A 346 5.16 -42.59 -13.96
N VAL A 347 5.30 -41.28 -13.78
CA VAL A 347 5.19 -40.31 -14.88
C VAL A 347 6.58 -39.99 -15.43
N GLU A 348 6.68 -39.59 -16.70
CA GLU A 348 7.93 -39.13 -17.33
C GLU A 348 9.10 -40.12 -17.14
N TYR A 349 8.81 -41.42 -17.27
CA TYR A 349 9.75 -42.50 -16.97
C TYR A 349 10.82 -42.63 -18.06
N SER A 350 12.10 -42.66 -17.68
CA SER A 350 13.23 -42.85 -18.61
C SER A 350 14.03 -44.10 -18.25
N PHE A 351 14.68 -44.66 -19.28
CA PHE A 351 15.65 -45.73 -19.12
C PHE A 351 17.06 -45.16 -19.27
N GLU A 352 18.03 -45.70 -18.52
CA GLU A 352 19.40 -45.18 -18.45
C GLU A 352 20.14 -45.24 -19.80
N ASP A 353 19.76 -46.19 -20.65
CA ASP A 353 20.34 -46.52 -21.95
C ASP A 353 19.52 -45.99 -23.14
N LEU A 354 18.38 -45.32 -22.92
CA LEU A 354 17.54 -44.78 -23.98
C LEU A 354 17.76 -43.28 -24.20
N TYR A 355 18.53 -42.95 -25.25
CA TYR A 355 18.82 -41.57 -25.65
C TYR A 355 18.11 -41.17 -26.96
N GLY A 356 17.78 -39.89 -27.07
CA GLY A 356 17.12 -39.31 -28.24
C GLY A 356 18.05 -39.08 -29.42
N ASN A 357 17.47 -38.56 -30.51
CA ASN A 357 18.15 -38.19 -31.75
C ASN A 357 19.15 -37.03 -31.50
N GLY A 358 20.34 -37.37 -31.02
CA GLY A 358 21.37 -36.45 -30.57
C GLY A 358 22.25 -37.01 -29.45
N GLY A 359 21.83 -38.10 -28.78
CA GLY A 359 22.64 -38.80 -27.78
C GLY A 359 22.81 -38.06 -26.44
N VAL A 360 22.25 -36.86 -26.30
CA VAL A 360 22.41 -36.01 -25.11
C VAL A 360 21.24 -36.15 -24.13
N ASN A 361 20.01 -36.18 -24.65
CA ASN A 361 18.80 -36.20 -23.83
C ASN A 361 18.20 -37.60 -23.78
N GLN A 362 17.91 -38.11 -22.58
CA GLN A 362 17.16 -39.35 -22.41
C GLN A 362 15.72 -39.18 -22.87
N LEU A 363 15.18 -40.20 -23.54
CA LEU A 363 13.76 -40.19 -23.92
C LEU A 363 12.92 -40.63 -22.73
N ARG A 364 11.83 -39.90 -22.49
CA ARG A 364 10.88 -40.15 -21.41
C ARG A 364 9.57 -40.64 -21.97
N PHE A 365 9.00 -41.63 -21.31
CA PHE A 365 7.64 -42.12 -21.54
C PHE A 365 6.66 -41.40 -20.62
N ASP A 366 5.48 -41.04 -21.13
CA ASP A 366 4.49 -40.30 -20.34
C ASP A 366 4.11 -41.04 -19.06
N PHE A 367 3.84 -42.35 -19.16
CA PHE A 367 3.59 -43.21 -18.02
C PHE A 367 4.28 -44.57 -18.14
N ALA A 368 4.79 -45.07 -17.02
CA ALA A 368 5.14 -46.46 -16.82
C ALA A 368 4.18 -47.09 -15.81
N ILE A 369 3.51 -48.18 -16.18
CA ILE A 369 2.59 -48.90 -15.30
C ILE A 369 3.33 -50.09 -14.70
N PHE A 370 3.20 -50.26 -13.39
CA PHE A 370 3.84 -51.35 -12.67
C PHE A 370 2.85 -52.46 -12.30
N ASN A 371 3.35 -53.67 -12.23
CA ASN A 371 2.68 -54.77 -11.55
C ASN A 371 2.87 -54.64 -10.02
N LYS A 372 2.11 -55.43 -9.26
CA LYS A 372 2.20 -55.44 -7.78
C LYS A 372 3.58 -55.90 -7.26
N ASP A 373 4.32 -56.64 -8.07
CA ASP A 373 5.69 -57.09 -7.78
C ASP A 373 6.76 -56.04 -8.15
N GLY A 374 6.35 -54.87 -8.69
CA GLY A 374 7.25 -53.80 -9.11
C GLY A 374 7.80 -53.95 -10.53
N SER A 375 7.44 -55.02 -11.26
CA SER A 375 7.87 -55.17 -12.65
C SER A 375 7.10 -54.20 -13.57
N ILE A 376 7.72 -53.73 -14.65
CA ILE A 376 7.02 -52.91 -15.65
C ILE A 376 6.01 -53.80 -16.37
N LYS A 377 4.73 -53.41 -16.31
CA LYS A 377 3.63 -54.08 -17.02
C LYS A 377 3.52 -53.57 -18.46
N CYS A 378 3.52 -52.25 -18.61
CA CYS A 378 3.48 -51.58 -19.90
C CYS A 378 3.87 -50.10 -19.75
N LEU A 379 4.20 -49.48 -20.88
CA LEU A 379 4.43 -48.05 -21.02
C LEU A 379 3.26 -47.44 -21.80
N ILE A 380 2.87 -46.22 -21.46
CA ILE A 380 1.81 -45.47 -22.13
C ILE A 380 2.39 -44.17 -22.67
N GLU A 381 2.03 -43.84 -23.91
CA GLU A 381 2.32 -42.58 -24.59
C GLU A 381 1.03 -41.91 -25.04
N CYS A 382 0.84 -40.65 -24.64
CA CYS A 382 -0.26 -39.78 -25.00
C CYS A 382 0.11 -38.95 -26.23
N GLN A 383 -0.23 -39.46 -27.42
CA GLN A 383 0.17 -38.89 -28.69
C GLN A 383 -0.73 -37.70 -29.08
N GLY A 384 -0.23 -36.48 -28.84
CA GLY A 384 -0.84 -35.20 -29.21
C GLY A 384 -0.87 -34.94 -30.73
N GLU A 385 -1.46 -33.81 -31.15
CA GLU A 385 -1.52 -33.40 -32.57
C GLU A 385 -0.14 -33.23 -33.20
N GLN A 386 0.84 -32.75 -32.40
CA GLN A 386 2.22 -32.55 -32.86
C GLN A 386 2.95 -33.84 -33.30
N HIS A 387 2.41 -35.03 -33.03
CA HIS A 387 2.96 -36.30 -33.52
C HIS A 387 2.51 -36.63 -34.96
N PHE A 388 1.50 -35.93 -35.48
CA PHE A 388 0.91 -36.21 -36.79
C PHE A 388 1.14 -35.09 -37.81
N LYS A 389 1.31 -33.86 -37.34
CA LYS A 389 1.51 -32.67 -38.18
C LYS A 389 2.46 -31.67 -37.51
N PRO A 390 3.20 -30.88 -38.29
CA PRO A 390 3.97 -29.77 -37.74
C PRO A 390 3.03 -28.74 -37.13
N VAL A 391 3.36 -28.28 -35.92
CA VAL A 391 2.64 -27.21 -35.22
C VAL A 391 3.63 -26.09 -34.95
N GLU A 392 3.36 -24.89 -35.47
CA GLU A 392 4.29 -23.75 -35.38
C GLU A 392 4.63 -23.38 -33.93
N GLU A 393 3.64 -23.39 -33.03
CA GLU A 393 3.82 -23.10 -31.59
C GLU A 393 4.80 -24.07 -30.89
N PHE A 394 5.05 -25.24 -31.48
CA PHE A 394 5.94 -26.28 -30.94
C PHE A 394 7.24 -26.41 -31.76
N GLY A 395 7.60 -25.42 -32.58
CA GLY A 395 8.87 -25.43 -33.34
C GLY A 395 8.77 -25.96 -34.77
N GLY A 396 7.56 -26.13 -35.30
CA GLY A 396 7.33 -26.38 -36.73
C GLY A 396 7.91 -27.71 -37.25
N GLU A 397 8.39 -27.70 -38.49
CA GLU A 397 8.80 -28.90 -39.22
C GLU A 397 10.06 -29.57 -38.65
N GLU A 398 11.04 -28.80 -38.17
CA GLU A 398 12.28 -29.34 -37.61
C GLU A 398 12.04 -30.14 -36.32
N GLN A 399 11.18 -29.61 -35.44
CA GLN A 399 10.79 -30.31 -34.22
C GLN A 399 9.95 -31.55 -34.55
N PHE A 400 9.06 -31.47 -35.54
CA PHE A 400 8.25 -32.60 -36.00
C PHE A 400 9.11 -33.78 -36.49
N GLN A 401 10.12 -33.51 -37.32
CA GLN A 401 11.05 -34.55 -37.80
C GLN A 401 11.86 -35.17 -36.65
N SER A 402 12.27 -34.35 -35.69
CA SER A 402 12.97 -34.83 -34.48
C SER A 402 12.06 -35.71 -33.63
N GLN A 403 10.79 -35.33 -33.48
CA GLN A 403 9.78 -36.11 -32.76
C GLN A 403 9.54 -37.48 -33.41
N ILE A 404 9.40 -37.54 -34.74
CA ILE A 404 9.25 -38.81 -35.48
C ILE A 404 10.43 -39.75 -35.23
N LYS A 405 11.66 -39.22 -35.26
CA LYS A 405 12.87 -40.03 -35.00
C LYS A 405 12.89 -40.54 -33.56
N ASN A 406 12.57 -39.69 -32.59
CA ASN A 406 12.51 -40.07 -31.18
C ASN A 406 11.44 -41.13 -30.92
N ASP A 407 10.26 -40.99 -31.52
CA ASP A 407 9.17 -41.98 -31.40
C ASP A 407 9.60 -43.33 -32.02
N SER A 408 10.33 -43.31 -33.13
CA SER A 408 10.90 -44.53 -33.72
C SER A 408 11.92 -45.20 -32.80
N LEU A 409 12.78 -44.44 -32.13
CA LEU A 409 13.74 -44.97 -31.16
C LEU A 409 13.04 -45.58 -29.94
N LYS A 410 12.00 -44.92 -29.41
CA LYS A 410 11.16 -45.49 -28.33
C LYS A 410 10.55 -46.82 -28.75
N ARG A 411 9.94 -46.90 -29.94
CA ARG A 411 9.32 -48.13 -30.47
C ARG A 411 10.32 -49.26 -30.66
N GLN A 412 11.52 -48.94 -31.13
CA GLN A 412 12.59 -49.93 -31.27
C GLN A 412 13.04 -50.43 -29.89
N TYR A 413 13.28 -49.53 -28.95
CA TYR A 413 13.72 -49.87 -27.60
C TYR A 413 12.76 -50.81 -26.88
N VAL A 414 11.45 -50.50 -26.88
CA VAL A 414 10.44 -51.35 -26.23
C VAL A 414 10.34 -52.73 -26.89
N LYS A 415 10.54 -52.81 -28.22
CA LYS A 415 10.54 -54.07 -28.96
C LYS A 415 11.75 -54.92 -28.60
N ASP A 416 12.93 -54.31 -28.51
CA ASP A 416 14.18 -54.99 -28.19
C ASP A 416 14.18 -55.51 -26.73
N HIS A 417 13.52 -54.80 -25.82
CA HIS A 417 13.37 -55.17 -24.41
C HIS A 417 12.10 -55.98 -24.10
N ASN A 418 11.29 -56.32 -25.11
CA ASN A 418 10.02 -57.03 -24.97
C ASN A 418 9.05 -56.36 -23.96
N ILE A 419 9.02 -55.03 -23.94
CA ILE A 419 8.13 -54.22 -23.11
C ILE A 419 6.92 -53.83 -23.95
N LYS A 420 5.72 -53.95 -23.37
CA LYS A 420 4.47 -53.54 -24.01
C LYS A 420 4.34 -52.01 -24.03
N LEU A 421 4.14 -51.43 -25.21
CA LEU A 421 3.88 -49.99 -25.39
C LEU A 421 2.44 -49.76 -25.88
N ILE A 422 1.73 -48.83 -25.24
CA ILE A 422 0.37 -48.44 -25.58
C ILE A 422 0.39 -46.97 -26.00
N GLU A 423 0.17 -46.73 -27.30
CA GLU A 423 0.11 -45.38 -27.87
C GLU A 423 -1.36 -44.95 -27.98
N ILE A 424 -1.77 -43.94 -27.22
CA ILE A 424 -3.14 -43.43 -27.24
C ILE A 424 -3.17 -42.13 -28.04
N SER A 425 -3.93 -42.11 -29.13
CA SER A 425 -4.04 -40.94 -30.02
C SER A 425 -4.97 -39.87 -29.43
N TYR A 426 -4.64 -38.59 -29.67
CA TYR A 426 -5.52 -37.47 -29.35
C TYR A 426 -6.92 -37.56 -30.00
N LYS A 427 -7.07 -38.33 -31.09
CA LYS A 427 -8.38 -38.55 -31.74
C LYS A 427 -9.38 -39.30 -30.84
N THR A 428 -8.88 -40.05 -29.86
CA THR A 428 -9.66 -40.80 -28.87
C THR A 428 -9.57 -40.17 -27.48
N LYS A 429 -9.35 -38.85 -27.38
CA LYS A 429 -9.14 -38.11 -26.12
C LYS A 429 -10.35 -38.12 -25.16
N LYS A 430 -11.48 -38.71 -25.52
CA LYS A 430 -12.65 -38.78 -24.62
C LYS A 430 -12.36 -39.72 -23.45
N ILE A 431 -12.76 -39.32 -22.24
CA ILE A 431 -12.45 -40.08 -21.02
C ILE A 431 -12.99 -41.51 -21.10
N GLU A 432 -14.19 -41.71 -21.66
CA GLU A 432 -14.83 -43.02 -21.80
C GLU A 432 -14.02 -43.93 -22.72
N GLN A 433 -13.48 -43.39 -23.82
CA GLN A 433 -12.69 -44.17 -24.78
C GLN A 433 -11.33 -44.56 -24.21
N ILE A 434 -10.71 -43.67 -23.44
CA ILE A 434 -9.44 -43.96 -22.75
C ILE A 434 -9.68 -45.03 -21.69
N GLU A 435 -10.77 -44.94 -20.93
CA GLU A 435 -11.16 -45.94 -19.94
C GLU A 435 -11.37 -47.32 -20.59
N GLU A 436 -12.05 -47.40 -21.73
CA GLU A 436 -12.21 -48.64 -22.49
C GLU A 436 -10.86 -49.25 -22.93
N ILE A 437 -9.93 -48.41 -23.39
CA ILE A 437 -8.58 -48.85 -23.78
C ILE A 437 -7.85 -49.42 -22.54
N LEU A 438 -7.85 -48.68 -21.42
CA LEU A 438 -7.17 -49.13 -20.21
C LEU A 438 -7.78 -50.43 -19.65
N LYS A 439 -9.11 -50.59 -19.72
CA LYS A 439 -9.81 -51.84 -19.36
C LYS A 439 -9.44 -53.00 -20.27
N LYS A 440 -9.43 -52.77 -21.59
CA LYS A 440 -9.08 -53.80 -22.59
C LYS A 440 -7.65 -54.30 -22.40
N GLU A 441 -6.73 -53.40 -22.06
CA GLU A 441 -5.34 -53.72 -21.77
C GLU A 441 -5.12 -54.25 -20.34
N ASN A 442 -6.20 -54.44 -19.58
CA ASN A 442 -6.25 -54.96 -18.21
C ASN A 442 -5.43 -54.12 -17.22
N ILE A 443 -5.37 -52.80 -17.41
CA ILE A 443 -4.62 -51.86 -16.57
C ILE A 443 -5.47 -51.41 -15.37
N ILE A 444 -6.75 -51.10 -15.63
CA ILE A 444 -7.77 -50.73 -14.65
C ILE A 444 -8.90 -51.75 -14.62
#